data_AF-A0A7V9F033-F1
#
_entry.id   AF-A0A7V9F033-F1
#
_cell.length_a   1.000
_cell.length_b   1.000
_cell.length_c   1.000
_cell.angle_alpha   90.00
_cell.angle_beta   90.00
_cell.angle_gamma   90.00
#
_symmetry.space_group_name_H-M   'P 1'
#
loop_
_entity.id
_entity.type
_entity.pdbx_description
1 polymer ?
#
loop_
_entity_poly.entity_id
_entity_poly.type
_entity_poly.pdbx_seq_one_letter_code
_entity_poly.pdbx_strand_id
1 'polypeptide(L)' 'MSLAVQAAILVAVFAVVTALAALAGAANLGTAMGIGQVAFTAALVGLLLKR' A
#
# COMPACT_ATOMS: atom_id res chain seq x y z
N MET A 1 -11.83 -3.95 14.51
CA MET A 1 -10.46 -4.39 14.16
C MET A 1 -9.46 -3.63 15.03
N SER A 2 -8.46 -4.27 15.64
CA SER A 2 -7.47 -3.54 16.45
C SER A 2 -6.56 -2.67 15.57
N LEU A 3 -5.91 -1.67 16.17
CA LEU A 3 -4.93 -0.81 15.50
C LEU A 3 -3.79 -1.63 14.87
N ALA A 4 -3.32 -2.66 15.56
CA ALA A 4 -2.27 -3.55 15.06
C ALA A 4 -2.69 -4.26 13.76
N VAL A 5 -3.93 -4.74 13.68
CA VAL A 5 -4.43 -5.39 12.46
C VAL A 5 -4.60 -4.38 11.32
N GLN A 6 -5.08 -3.16 11.60
CA GLN A 6 -5.18 -2.10 10.60
C GLN A 6 -3.79 -1.73 10.03
N ALA A 7 -2.80 -1.56 10.91
CA ALA A 7 -1.42 -1.28 10.50
C ALA A 7 -0.84 -2.41 9.65
N ALA A 8 -1.06 -3.67 10.04
CA ALA A 8 -0.60 -4.84 9.27
C ALA A 8 -1.21 -4.88 7.86
N ILE A 9 -2.51 -4.58 7.72
CA ILE A 9 -3.16 -4.50 6.41
C ILE A 9 -2.50 -3.42 5.55
N LEU A 10 -2.28 -2.22 6.11
CA LEU A 10 -1.71 -1.12 5.35
C LEU A 10 -0.27 -1.41 4.89
N VAL A 11 0.56 -1.98 5.76
CA VAL A 11 1.91 -2.44 5.41
C VAL A 11 1.87 -3.50 4.32
N ALA A 12 0.96 -4.46 4.42
CA ALA A 12 0.79 -5.50 3.41
C ALA A 12 0.38 -4.92 2.05
N VAL A 13 -0.59 -4.00 2.00
CA VAL A 13 -1.00 -3.33 0.76
C VAL A 13 0.16 -2.58 0.13
N PHE A 14 0.90 -1.78 0.91
CA PHE A 14 2.07 -1.07 0.42
C PHE A 14 3.11 -2.04 -0.18
N ALA A 15 3.47 -3.09 0.55
CA ALA A 15 4.50 -4.04 0.13
C ALA A 15 4.07 -4.81 -1.14
N VAL A 16 2.83 -5.32 -1.18
CA VAL A 16 2.31 -6.07 -2.33
C VAL A 16 2.24 -5.18 -3.56
N VAL A 17 1.68 -3.98 -3.47
CA VAL A 17 1.54 -3.10 -4.63
C VAL A 17 2.91 -2.60 -5.11
N THR A 18 3.83 -2.28 -4.20
CA THR A 18 5.21 -1.93 -4.57
C THR A 18 5.88 -3.09 -5.32
N ALA A 19 5.75 -4.32 -4.83
CA ALA A 19 6.31 -5.49 -5.50
C ALA A 19 5.68 -5.72 -6.88
N LEU A 20 4.36 -5.59 -7.00
CA LEU A 20 3.65 -5.70 -8.28
C LEU A 20 4.10 -4.60 -9.26
N ALA A 21 4.26 -3.36 -8.80
CA ALA A 21 4.74 -2.27 -9.64
C ALA A 21 6.17 -2.50 -10.13
N ALA A 22 7.05 -3.02 -9.27
CA ALA A 22 8.40 -3.41 -9.66
C ALA A 22 8.38 -4.54 -10.71
N LEU A 23 7.56 -5.58 -10.50
CA LEU A 23 7.40 -6.68 -11.45
C LEU A 23 6.74 -6.26 -12.77
N ALA A 24 5.91 -5.23 -12.75
CA ALA A 24 5.27 -4.65 -13.93
C ALA A 24 6.18 -3.70 -14.73
N GLY A 25 7.45 -3.53 -14.33
CA GLY A 25 8.44 -2.75 -15.08
C GLY A 25 8.54 -1.27 -14.67
N ALA A 26 8.23 -0.92 -13.42
CA ALA A 26 8.53 0.42 -12.91
C ALA A 26 10.01 0.79 -13.15
N ALA A 27 10.25 2.01 -13.62
CA ALA A 27 11.58 2.47 -14.07
C ALA A 27 12.68 2.40 -12.99
N ASN A 28 12.30 2.50 -11.73
CA ASN A 28 13.18 2.33 -10.58
C ASN A 28 12.35 2.04 -9.31
N LEU A 29 13.04 1.71 -8.21
CA LEU A 29 12.40 1.41 -6.92
C LEU A 29 11.61 2.61 -6.37
N GLY A 30 12.06 3.84 -6.59
CA GLY A 30 11.34 5.04 -6.17
C GLY A 30 9.96 5.16 -6.85
N THR A 31 9.88 4.88 -8.15
CA THR A 31 8.60 4.83 -8.88
C THR A 31 7.69 3.72 -8.34
N ALA A 32 8.23 2.52 -8.11
CA ALA A 32 7.45 1.40 -7.57
C ALA A 32 6.89 1.70 -6.16
N MET A 33 7.73 2.26 -5.28
CA MET A 33 7.32 2.70 -3.95
C MET A 33 6.29 3.83 -4.02
N GLY A 34 6.41 4.76 -4.97
CA GLY A 34 5.42 5.81 -5.19
C GLY A 34 4.03 5.24 -5.51
N ILE A 35 3.95 4.24 -6.39
CA ILE A 35 2.69 3.52 -6.70
C ILE A 35 2.17 2.81 -5.43
N GLY A 36 3.06 2.16 -4.69
CA GLY A 36 2.72 1.55 -3.39
C GLY A 36 2.14 2.55 -2.38
N GLN A 37 2.67 3.77 -2.31
CA GLN A 37 2.17 4.83 -1.42
C GLN A 37 0.77 5.31 -1.80
N VAL A 38 0.46 5.40 -3.09
CA VAL A 38 -0.90 5.72 -3.56
C VAL A 38 -1.89 4.64 -3.11
N ALA A 39 -1.54 3.36 -3.27
CA ALA A 39 -2.40 2.26 -2.82
C ALA A 39 -2.54 2.20 -1.29
N PHE A 40 -1.46 2.43 -0.55
CA PHE A 40 -1.50 2.57 0.91
C PHE A 40 -2.51 3.66 1.32
N THR A 41 -2.43 4.83 0.69
CA THR A 41 -3.30 5.97 1.01
C THR A 41 -4.77 5.65 0.72
N ALA A 42 -5.04 5.01 -0.42
CA ALA A 42 -6.39 4.57 -0.77
C ALA A 42 -6.94 3.55 0.26
N ALA A 43 -6.13 2.58 0.67
CA ALA A 43 -6.51 1.60 1.69
C ALA A 43 -6.75 2.26 3.06
N LEU A 44 -5.91 3.23 3.45
CA LEU A 44 -6.06 4.00 4.68
C LEU A 44 -7.39 4.74 4.68
N VAL A 45 -7.70 5.48 3.61
CA VAL A 45 -8.99 6.16 3.47
C VAL A 45 -10.14 5.16 3.55
N GLY A 46 -10.04 4.01 2.89
CA GLY A 46 -11.04 2.94 2.99
C GLY A 46 -11.26 2.42 4.41
N LEU A 47 -10.20 2.26 5.20
CA LEU A 47 -10.31 1.86 6.62
C LEU A 47 -10.92 2.98 7.48
N LEU A 48 -10.56 4.24 7.23
CA LEU A 48 -11.09 5.39 7.96
C LEU A 48 -12.58 5.62 7.67
N LEU A 49 -13.05 5.33 6.46
CA LEU A 49 -14.47 5.40 6.10
C LEU A 49 -15.30 4.24 6.65
N LYS A 50 -14.67 3.09 6.92
CA LYS A 50 -15.29 1.90 7.54
C LYS A 50 -15.26 1.92 9.07
N ARG A 51 -15.06 3.10 9.67
CA ARG A 51 -15.08 3.30 11.13
C ARG A 51 -16.40 2.88 11.74
#